data_AF-R0HBS2-F1
#
_entry.id   AF-R0HBS2-F1
#
_cell.length_a   1.000
_cell.length_b   1.000
_cell.length_c   1.000
_cell.angle_alpha   90.00
_cell.angle_beta   90.00
_cell.angle_gamma   90.00
#
_symmetry.space_group_name_H-M   'P 1'
#
loop_
_entity.id
_entity.type
_entity.pdbx_description
1 polymer ?
#
loop_
_entity_poly.entity_id
_entity_poly.type
_entity_poly.pdbx_seq_one_letter_code
_entity_poly.pdbx_strand_id
1 'polypeptide(L)'
;MAALCCFPATIIVSGNLPSRIRIGDRLPRHNPFKNQRRLITKRRSLIVGSIIEDREAIDVKSVNFKPEEERKEDEEEGEDRDTDRLMSRGINAAIVLAAGTVAVTKLLTIDHDYWQGWTLYEILRYAPEHNWVAYEQILKTNPVLAKMAISGIVYSLGDWIAQCYEGKPLFEFDRTRVLRSGLVGFTLHGSFSHYYYQFCEALFPFQEWWVVPAKVAFDQTVWSAIWNSIYFTVLGLLRFQSPADIFSEIKTTFWPMLTAGWKLWPLAHLVTYGVIPVDQRLLWVDCIELIWVTILSTYSNEKVEAQASEITNSNSSED
;
A
#
# COMPACT_ATOMS: atom_id res chain seq x y z
N MET A 1 -7.39 20.15 49.36
CA MET A 1 -8.54 19.39 49.87
C MET A 1 -8.57 18.06 49.14
N ALA A 2 -8.42 16.95 49.89
CA ALA A 2 -8.60 15.52 49.57
C ALA A 2 -7.94 14.98 48.27
N ALA A 3 -6.88 14.14 48.30
CA ALA A 3 -6.83 12.74 48.78
C ALA A 3 -7.90 11.85 48.09
N LEU A 4 -7.71 10.62 47.63
CA LEU A 4 -6.67 9.58 47.63
C LEU A 4 -7.34 8.42 46.83
N CYS A 5 -6.59 7.60 46.09
CA CYS A 5 -6.63 6.11 46.21
C CYS A 5 -5.99 5.39 45.01
N CYS A 6 -5.08 4.49 45.38
CA CYS A 6 -4.29 3.56 44.58
C CYS A 6 -5.13 2.38 44.05
N PHE A 7 -4.67 1.70 42.99
CA PHE A 7 -4.01 0.38 43.07
C PHE A 7 -3.61 -0.13 41.66
N PRO A 8 -2.36 -0.61 41.45
CA PRO A 8 -1.97 -1.37 40.26
C PRO A 8 -2.09 -2.89 40.55
N ALA A 9 -2.59 -3.66 39.58
CA ALA A 9 -2.65 -5.12 39.69
C ALA A 9 -1.41 -5.76 39.03
N THR A 10 -0.43 -6.11 39.86
CA THR A 10 0.68 -7.00 39.55
C THR A 10 0.24 -8.44 39.84
N ILE A 11 0.24 -9.32 38.84
CA ILE A 11 0.06 -10.77 39.06
C ILE A 11 1.45 -11.42 39.04
N ILE A 12 1.88 -11.89 40.21
CA ILE A 12 2.99 -12.83 40.41
C ILE A 12 2.37 -14.23 40.47
N VAL A 13 2.81 -15.15 39.61
CA VAL A 13 2.61 -16.59 39.81
C VAL A 13 3.98 -17.25 39.81
N SER A 14 4.36 -17.74 41.00
CA SER A 14 5.50 -18.63 41.24
C SER A 14 4.95 -20.02 41.53
N GLY A 15 5.54 -21.05 40.93
CA GLY A 15 5.19 -22.46 41.19
C GLY A 15 6.15 -23.41 40.48
N ASN A 16 7.01 -24.06 41.24
CA ASN A 16 8.01 -25.03 40.78
C ASN A 16 7.42 -26.41 40.40
N LEU A 17 8.14 -27.04 39.47
CA LEU A 17 8.11 -28.39 38.84
C LEU A 17 7.55 -29.62 39.61
N PRO A 18 7.15 -30.69 38.88
CA PRO A 18 8.07 -31.85 38.79
C PRO A 18 8.14 -32.63 37.44
N SER A 19 9.37 -33.08 37.14
CA SER A 19 9.89 -34.29 36.45
C SER A 19 9.17 -35.03 35.29
N ARG A 20 9.95 -35.19 34.19
CA ARG A 20 10.12 -36.34 33.27
C ARG A 20 8.88 -37.06 32.70
N ILE A 21 8.68 -36.89 31.38
CA ILE A 21 8.36 -38.00 30.47
C ILE A 21 9.25 -37.88 29.22
N ARG A 22 9.97 -38.96 28.91
CA ARG A 22 10.81 -39.14 27.73
C ARG A 22 10.03 -40.02 26.76
N ILE A 23 9.60 -39.48 25.62
CA ILE A 23 9.20 -40.28 24.46
C ILE A 23 9.99 -39.74 23.28
N GLY A 24 10.88 -40.59 22.76
CA GLY A 24 11.46 -40.38 21.45
C GLY A 24 10.48 -40.89 20.41
N ASP A 25 10.30 -40.10 19.35
CA ASP A 25 10.15 -40.62 18.00
C ASP A 25 10.67 -39.55 17.03
N ARG A 26 11.65 -39.92 16.21
CA ARG A 26 12.21 -39.08 15.15
C ARG A 26 11.22 -39.08 13.99
N LEU A 27 10.47 -37.99 13.82
CA LEU A 27 9.81 -37.66 12.57
C LEU A 27 10.76 -36.86 11.66
N PRO A 28 10.84 -37.16 10.35
CA PRO A 28 11.71 -36.43 9.43
C PRO A 28 11.22 -34.98 9.30
N ARG A 29 12.14 -34.01 9.51
CA ARG A 29 11.88 -32.58 9.25
C ARG A 29 11.75 -32.36 7.75
N HIS A 30 10.52 -32.27 7.26
CA HIS A 30 10.24 -31.66 5.97
C HIS A 30 10.54 -30.16 6.10
N ASN A 31 11.47 -29.63 5.31
CA ASN A 31 11.90 -28.23 5.37
C ASN A 31 11.25 -27.43 4.22
N PRO A 32 10.09 -26.77 4.43
CA PRO A 32 9.32 -26.11 3.37
C PRO A 32 10.03 -24.91 2.73
N PHE A 33 11.09 -24.40 3.36
CA PHE A 33 11.82 -23.20 2.91
C PHE A 33 12.78 -23.43 1.74
N LYS A 34 13.13 -24.68 1.43
CA LYS A 34 14.05 -24.99 0.31
C LYS A 34 13.35 -24.87 -1.05
N ASN A 35 12.08 -25.28 -1.15
CA ASN A 35 11.28 -25.17 -2.38
C ASN A 35 10.90 -23.71 -2.69
N GLN A 36 10.71 -22.88 -1.67
CA GLN A 36 10.37 -21.46 -1.84
C GLN A 36 11.54 -20.65 -2.45
N ARG A 37 12.80 -20.92 -2.05
CA ARG A 37 13.99 -20.32 -2.68
C ARG A 37 14.14 -20.70 -4.16
N ARG A 38 13.86 -21.96 -4.53
CA ARG A 38 13.92 -22.42 -5.93
C ARG A 38 12.89 -21.72 -6.81
N LEU A 39 11.67 -21.52 -6.30
CA LEU A 39 10.57 -20.85 -7.01
C LEU A 39 10.86 -19.36 -7.26
N ILE A 40 11.50 -18.67 -6.32
CA ILE A 40 11.87 -17.25 -6.45
C ILE A 40 12.96 -17.07 -7.51
N THR A 41 13.97 -17.95 -7.54
CA THR A 41 15.03 -17.91 -8.57
C THR A 41 14.49 -18.21 -9.97
N LYS A 42 13.55 -19.17 -10.10
CA LYS A 42 12.89 -19.52 -11.38
C LYS A 42 12.05 -18.34 -11.92
N ARG A 43 11.37 -17.59 -11.04
CA ARG A 43 10.57 -16.40 -11.42
C ARG A 43 11.44 -15.20 -11.85
N ARG A 44 12.63 -15.03 -11.25
CA ARG A 44 13.61 -14.00 -11.65
C ARG A 44 14.22 -14.27 -13.04
N SER A 45 14.45 -15.53 -13.40
CA SER A 45 14.97 -15.93 -14.71
C SER A 45 13.98 -15.67 -15.86
N LEU A 46 12.67 -15.89 -15.63
CA LEU A 46 11.63 -15.71 -16.65
C LEU A 46 11.42 -14.23 -17.01
N ILE A 47 11.52 -13.33 -16.03
CA ILE A 47 11.32 -11.88 -16.27
C ILE A 47 12.52 -11.28 -17.04
N VAL A 48 13.74 -11.74 -16.75
CA VAL A 48 14.95 -11.28 -17.45
C VAL A 48 15.01 -11.79 -18.90
N GLY A 49 14.50 -13.00 -19.18
CA GLY A 49 14.40 -13.54 -20.54
C GLY A 49 13.44 -12.73 -21.43
N SER A 50 12.27 -12.37 -20.91
CA SER A 50 11.22 -11.66 -21.66
C SER A 50 11.59 -10.24 -22.13
N ILE A 51 12.70 -9.68 -21.62
CA ILE A 51 13.17 -8.33 -21.98
C ILE A 51 14.35 -8.39 -22.98
N ILE A 52 14.93 -9.56 -23.22
CA ILE A 52 16.16 -9.74 -24.03
C ILE A 52 15.91 -10.50 -25.35
N GLU A 53 14.77 -11.18 -25.49
CA GLU A 53 14.49 -12.10 -26.61
C GLU A 53 14.01 -11.48 -27.95
N ASP A 54 14.13 -10.16 -28.15
CA ASP A 54 13.92 -9.55 -29.48
C ASP A 54 15.21 -9.43 -30.32
N ARG A 55 16.33 -10.03 -29.87
CA ARG A 55 17.59 -9.96 -30.61
C ARG A 55 18.35 -11.29 -30.55
N GLU A 56 18.41 -11.91 -31.73
CA GLU A 56 19.29 -13.03 -32.14
C GLU A 56 18.74 -14.46 -31.98
N ALA A 57 18.36 -15.04 -33.11
CA ALA A 57 18.25 -16.48 -33.31
C ALA A 57 18.67 -16.87 -34.73
N ILE A 58 19.89 -17.38 -34.92
CA ILE A 58 20.24 -18.57 -35.74
C ILE A 58 21.60 -19.10 -35.23
N ASP A 59 21.63 -20.27 -34.57
CA ASP A 59 22.15 -21.52 -35.13
C ASP A 59 22.05 -22.65 -34.10
N VAL A 60 21.62 -23.82 -34.57
CA VAL A 60 21.29 -25.01 -33.80
C VAL A 60 22.49 -25.97 -33.82
N LYS A 61 22.88 -26.49 -32.65
CA LYS A 61 23.44 -27.86 -32.54
C LYS A 61 23.33 -28.44 -31.12
N SER A 62 22.41 -29.42 -31.01
CA SER A 62 22.56 -30.80 -30.48
C SER A 62 23.63 -31.03 -29.39
N VAL A 63 23.43 -31.69 -28.23
CA VAL A 63 22.81 -32.98 -27.83
C VAL A 63 22.86 -32.94 -26.27
N ASN A 64 21.89 -33.41 -25.46
CA ASN A 64 21.69 -34.81 -25.08
C ASN A 64 20.46 -34.98 -24.17
N PHE A 65 19.89 -36.18 -24.23
CA PHE A 65 18.59 -36.64 -23.79
C PHE A 65 18.54 -37.11 -22.33
N LYS A 66 17.51 -36.67 -21.59
CA LYS A 66 16.71 -37.50 -20.66
C LYS A 66 15.38 -36.78 -20.34
N PRO A 67 14.25 -37.11 -21.00
CA PRO A 67 12.97 -36.51 -20.66
C PRO A 67 11.85 -37.56 -20.59
N GLU A 68 11.38 -37.91 -19.39
CA GLU A 68 9.99 -38.38 -19.23
C GLU A 68 9.53 -38.44 -17.76
N GLU A 69 10.43 -38.69 -16.79
CA GLU A 69 10.07 -38.67 -15.36
C GLU A 69 10.25 -37.29 -14.71
N GLU A 70 11.41 -36.63 -14.84
CA GLU A 70 11.61 -35.27 -14.30
C GLU A 70 10.67 -34.23 -14.95
N ARG A 71 10.32 -34.41 -16.23
CA ARG A 71 9.37 -33.55 -16.93
C ARG A 71 7.95 -33.70 -16.38
N LYS A 72 7.54 -34.93 -16.02
CA LYS A 72 6.21 -35.17 -15.43
C LYS A 72 6.13 -34.66 -14.01
N GLU A 73 7.17 -34.81 -13.19
CA GLU A 73 7.19 -34.23 -11.84
C GLU A 73 7.23 -32.68 -11.88
N ASP A 74 7.98 -32.08 -12.80
CA ASP A 74 8.01 -30.62 -12.97
C ASP A 74 6.72 -30.05 -13.60
N GLU A 75 6.07 -30.80 -14.49
CA GLU A 75 4.77 -30.46 -15.09
C GLU A 75 3.63 -30.67 -14.08
N GLU A 76 3.60 -31.77 -13.33
CA GLU A 76 2.62 -32.02 -12.26
C GLU A 76 2.81 -31.05 -11.09
N GLU A 77 4.04 -30.80 -10.59
CA GLU A 77 4.25 -29.75 -9.57
C GLU A 77 3.97 -28.34 -10.12
N GLY A 78 4.16 -28.11 -11.42
CA GLY A 78 3.89 -26.84 -12.08
C GLY A 78 2.38 -26.58 -12.19
N GLU A 79 1.65 -27.59 -12.63
CA GLU A 79 0.20 -27.61 -12.76
C GLU A 79 -0.44 -27.50 -11.38
N ASP A 80 0.00 -28.28 -10.38
CA ASP A 80 -0.52 -28.27 -9.01
C ASP A 80 -0.34 -26.88 -8.34
N ARG A 81 0.84 -26.26 -8.53
CA ARG A 81 1.13 -24.89 -8.05
C ARG A 81 0.28 -23.82 -8.75
N ASP A 82 0.01 -23.98 -10.04
CA ASP A 82 -0.84 -23.04 -10.77
C ASP A 82 -2.32 -23.24 -10.41
N THR A 83 -2.79 -24.48 -10.18
CA THR A 83 -4.13 -24.72 -9.60
C THR A 83 -4.27 -24.14 -8.21
N ASP A 84 -3.27 -24.25 -7.34
CA ASP A 84 -3.30 -23.65 -6.00
C ASP A 84 -3.38 -22.12 -6.06
N ARG A 85 -2.66 -21.50 -7.00
CA ARG A 85 -2.73 -20.05 -7.24
C ARG A 85 -4.07 -19.63 -7.81
N LEU A 86 -4.61 -20.38 -8.78
CA LEU A 86 -5.93 -20.12 -9.36
C LEU A 86 -7.03 -20.29 -8.32
N MET A 87 -6.92 -21.31 -7.47
CA MET A 87 -7.85 -21.58 -6.36
C MET A 87 -7.78 -20.46 -5.32
N SER A 88 -6.59 -20.01 -4.92
CA SER A 88 -6.41 -18.87 -4.02
C SER A 88 -7.00 -17.58 -4.59
N ARG A 89 -6.79 -17.32 -5.89
CA ARG A 89 -7.41 -16.17 -6.59
C ARG A 89 -8.92 -16.29 -6.67
N GLY A 90 -9.44 -17.50 -6.91
CA GLY A 90 -10.88 -17.79 -6.95
C GLY A 90 -11.54 -17.59 -5.59
N ILE A 91 -10.91 -18.06 -4.51
CA ILE A 91 -11.36 -17.85 -3.12
C ILE A 91 -11.35 -16.36 -2.79
N ASN A 92 -10.27 -15.64 -3.10
CA ASN A 92 -10.20 -14.19 -2.90
C ASN A 92 -11.29 -13.46 -3.69
N ALA A 93 -11.50 -13.82 -4.96
CA ALA A 93 -12.55 -13.22 -5.79
C ALA A 93 -13.95 -13.49 -5.20
N ALA A 94 -14.23 -14.73 -4.78
CA ALA A 94 -15.50 -15.09 -4.15
C ALA A 94 -15.73 -14.33 -2.84
N ILE A 95 -14.69 -14.16 -2.02
CA ILE A 95 -14.75 -13.37 -0.78
C ILE A 95 -14.98 -11.90 -1.09
N VAL A 96 -14.26 -11.30 -2.04
CA VAL A 96 -14.48 -9.90 -2.44
C VAL A 96 -15.89 -9.70 -2.97
N LEU A 97 -16.40 -10.63 -3.77
CA LEU A 97 -17.76 -10.58 -4.30
C LEU A 97 -18.81 -10.75 -3.19
N ALA A 98 -18.61 -11.69 -2.25
CA ALA A 98 -19.52 -11.90 -1.13
C ALA A 98 -19.51 -10.69 -0.17
N ALA A 99 -18.33 -10.23 0.22
CA ALA A 99 -18.16 -9.04 1.05
C ALA A 99 -18.69 -7.79 0.34
N GLY A 100 -18.44 -7.64 -0.95
CA GLY A 100 -18.99 -6.57 -1.79
C GLY A 100 -20.51 -6.63 -1.87
N THR A 101 -21.10 -7.81 -2.03
CA THR A 101 -22.55 -7.99 -2.05
C THR A 101 -23.15 -7.67 -0.69
N VAL A 102 -22.54 -8.11 0.41
CA VAL A 102 -22.98 -7.77 1.78
C VAL A 102 -22.81 -6.28 2.05
N ALA A 103 -21.70 -5.68 1.64
CA ALA A 103 -21.44 -4.26 1.82
C ALA A 103 -22.41 -3.41 1.01
N VAL A 104 -22.69 -3.76 -0.25
CA VAL A 104 -23.71 -3.10 -1.08
C VAL A 104 -25.09 -3.30 -0.46
N THR A 105 -25.44 -4.51 -0.04
CA THR A 105 -26.72 -4.77 0.63
C THR A 105 -26.84 -3.96 1.91
N LYS A 106 -25.78 -3.91 2.73
CA LYS A 106 -25.74 -3.11 3.95
C LYS A 106 -25.77 -1.63 3.64
N LEU A 107 -25.04 -1.13 2.65
CA LEU A 107 -25.09 0.28 2.23
C LEU A 107 -26.51 0.67 1.78
N LEU A 108 -27.18 -0.22 1.05
CA LEU A 108 -28.57 -0.03 0.59
C LEU A 108 -29.61 -0.23 1.69
N THR A 109 -29.25 -0.81 2.84
CA THR A 109 -30.19 -1.13 3.94
C THR A 109 -29.84 -0.47 5.28
N ILE A 110 -28.64 0.12 5.43
CA ILE A 110 -28.09 0.68 6.69
C ILE A 110 -28.97 1.80 7.20
N ASP A 111 -29.58 2.54 6.28
CA ASP A 111 -30.45 3.66 6.56
C ASP A 111 -31.87 3.41 6.04
N HIS A 112 -32.30 2.14 5.92
CA HIS A 112 -33.68 1.83 5.52
C HIS A 112 -34.72 2.61 6.37
N ASP A 113 -34.44 2.83 7.66
CA ASP A 113 -35.28 3.62 8.57
C ASP A 113 -35.07 5.14 8.45
N TYR A 114 -33.89 5.58 7.99
CA TYR A 114 -33.58 6.99 7.71
C TYR A 114 -34.13 7.44 6.35
N TRP A 115 -34.36 6.50 5.43
CA TRP A 115 -34.71 6.75 4.04
C TRP A 115 -36.19 7.03 3.80
N GLN A 116 -37.03 7.12 4.85
CA GLN A 116 -38.41 7.65 4.80
C GLN A 116 -39.27 7.09 3.62
N GLY A 117 -38.99 5.87 3.13
CA GLY A 117 -39.69 5.27 1.98
C GLY A 117 -39.18 5.65 0.59
N TRP A 118 -37.95 6.18 0.45
CA TRP A 118 -37.35 6.50 -0.84
C TRP A 118 -37.18 5.26 -1.73
N THR A 119 -37.51 5.44 -3.01
CA THR A 119 -37.26 4.46 -4.08
C THR A 119 -35.78 4.38 -4.42
N LEU A 120 -35.35 3.26 -5.04
CA LEU A 120 -33.95 3.08 -5.48
C LEU A 120 -33.45 4.23 -6.38
N TYR A 121 -34.33 4.79 -7.21
CA TYR A 121 -34.01 5.95 -8.03
C TYR A 121 -33.69 7.19 -7.17
N GLU A 122 -34.53 7.48 -6.17
CA GLU A 122 -34.34 8.61 -5.26
C GLU A 122 -33.06 8.45 -4.44
N ILE A 123 -32.75 7.23 -3.99
CA ILE A 123 -31.50 6.92 -3.29
C ILE A 123 -30.29 7.24 -4.16
N LEU A 124 -30.25 6.70 -5.39
CA LEU A 124 -29.13 6.91 -6.31
C LEU A 124 -28.99 8.38 -6.71
N ARG A 125 -30.10 9.13 -6.75
CA ARG A 125 -30.10 10.55 -7.10
C ARG A 125 -29.72 11.46 -5.95
N TYR A 126 -30.26 11.24 -4.75
CA TYR A 126 -30.16 12.17 -3.62
C TYR A 126 -29.08 11.81 -2.61
N ALA A 127 -28.73 10.53 -2.43
CA ALA A 127 -27.69 10.15 -1.48
C ALA A 127 -26.32 10.78 -1.81
N PRO A 128 -25.85 10.81 -3.09
CA PRO A 128 -24.61 11.52 -3.42
C PRO A 128 -24.69 13.02 -3.14
N GLU A 129 -25.83 13.65 -3.44
CA GLU A 129 -26.06 15.08 -3.21
C GLU A 129 -26.04 15.41 -1.71
N HIS A 130 -26.75 14.63 -0.89
CA HIS A 130 -26.78 14.81 0.55
C HIS A 130 -25.42 14.56 1.20
N ASN A 131 -24.69 13.53 0.77
CA ASN A 131 -23.34 13.26 1.23
C ASN A 131 -22.39 14.39 0.84
N TRP A 132 -22.53 14.95 -0.36
CA TRP A 132 -21.76 16.10 -0.80
C TRP A 132 -22.02 17.33 0.07
N VAL A 133 -23.30 17.66 0.31
CA VAL A 133 -23.68 18.80 1.17
C VAL A 133 -23.16 18.61 2.60
N ALA A 134 -23.29 17.41 3.17
CA ALA A 134 -22.77 17.10 4.50
C ALA A 134 -21.24 17.26 4.54
N TYR A 135 -20.54 16.76 3.52
CA TYR A 135 -19.10 16.93 3.39
C TYR A 135 -18.71 18.42 3.31
N GLU A 136 -19.39 19.22 2.50
CA GLU A 136 -19.14 20.67 2.42
C GLU A 136 -19.40 21.40 3.75
N GLN A 137 -20.41 20.98 4.52
CA GLN A 137 -20.66 21.51 5.86
C GLN A 137 -19.52 21.17 6.82
N ILE A 138 -18.98 19.96 6.75
CA ILE A 138 -17.82 19.56 7.55
C ILE A 138 -16.59 20.38 7.11
N LEU A 139 -16.37 20.57 5.80
CA LEU A 139 -15.28 21.43 5.32
C LEU A 139 -15.38 22.88 5.82
N LYS A 140 -16.60 23.43 5.98
CA LYS A 140 -16.78 24.78 6.52
C LYS A 140 -16.49 24.88 8.01
N THR A 141 -16.78 23.83 8.78
CA THR A 141 -16.64 23.85 10.25
C THR A 141 -15.28 23.36 10.71
N ASN A 142 -14.75 22.28 10.12
CA ASN A 142 -13.50 21.63 10.50
C ASN A 142 -12.73 21.14 9.26
N PRO A 143 -12.26 22.05 8.38
CA PRO A 143 -11.67 21.70 7.09
C PRO A 143 -10.44 20.79 7.20
N VAL A 144 -9.54 21.10 8.15
CA VAL A 144 -8.28 20.38 8.29
C VAL A 144 -8.53 18.94 8.76
N LEU A 145 -9.35 18.76 9.80
CA LEU A 145 -9.63 17.44 10.34
C LEU A 145 -10.34 16.52 9.34
N ALA A 146 -11.28 17.07 8.57
CA ALA A 146 -11.97 16.32 7.52
C ALA A 146 -10.99 15.81 6.46
N LYS A 147 -10.10 16.70 6.00
CA LYS A 147 -9.05 16.41 5.03
C LYS A 147 -8.05 15.38 5.56
N MET A 148 -7.60 15.52 6.81
CA MET A 148 -6.77 14.54 7.51
C MET A 148 -7.44 13.15 7.57
N ALA A 149 -8.71 13.09 7.98
CA ALA A 149 -9.44 11.83 8.06
C ALA A 149 -9.54 11.11 6.71
N ILE A 150 -9.87 11.84 5.65
CA ILE A 150 -9.99 11.29 4.29
C ILE A 150 -8.63 10.79 3.80
N SER A 151 -7.57 11.61 3.87
CA SER A 151 -6.23 11.19 3.45
C SER A 151 -5.72 9.99 4.27
N GLY A 152 -6.02 9.90 5.56
CA GLY A 152 -5.67 8.75 6.39
C GLY A 152 -6.33 7.46 5.93
N ILE A 153 -7.61 7.52 5.54
CA ILE A 153 -8.34 6.39 4.97
C ILE A 153 -7.73 6.00 3.62
N VAL A 154 -7.48 6.97 2.75
CA VAL A 154 -6.90 6.76 1.41
C VAL A 154 -5.54 6.06 1.49
N TYR A 155 -4.66 6.52 2.37
CA TYR A 155 -3.35 5.91 2.54
C TYR A 155 -3.41 4.49 3.11
N SER A 156 -4.32 4.27 4.07
CA SER A 156 -4.57 2.94 4.64
C SER A 156 -5.09 1.99 3.56
N LEU A 157 -6.04 2.45 2.74
CA LEU A 157 -6.65 1.67 1.67
C LEU A 157 -5.62 1.37 0.56
N GLY A 158 -4.80 2.34 0.17
CA GLY A 158 -3.76 2.16 -0.83
C GLY A 158 -2.72 1.12 -0.41
N ASP A 159 -2.27 1.15 0.85
CA ASP A 159 -1.35 0.12 1.36
C ASP A 159 -2.02 -1.26 1.45
N TRP A 160 -3.28 -1.32 1.89
CA TRP A 160 -4.03 -2.59 1.90
C TRP A 160 -4.17 -3.19 0.50
N ILE A 161 -4.49 -2.36 -0.51
CA ILE A 161 -4.55 -2.78 -1.92
C ILE A 161 -3.18 -3.27 -2.39
N ALA A 162 -2.09 -2.57 -2.06
CA ALA A 162 -0.73 -3.01 -2.41
C ALA A 162 -0.42 -4.40 -1.84
N GLN A 163 -0.78 -4.65 -0.58
CA GLN A 163 -0.58 -5.96 0.04
C GLN A 163 -1.41 -7.07 -0.63
N CYS A 164 -2.59 -6.75 -1.14
CA CYS A 164 -3.39 -7.70 -1.94
C CYS A 164 -2.69 -8.03 -3.27
N TYR A 165 -2.07 -7.05 -3.93
CA TYR A 165 -1.28 -7.28 -5.15
C TYR A 165 0.01 -8.08 -4.92
N GLU A 166 0.61 -7.95 -3.74
CA GLU A 166 1.74 -8.79 -3.29
C GLU A 166 1.35 -10.28 -3.12
N GLY A 167 0.05 -10.61 -3.21
CA GLY A 167 -0.46 -11.98 -3.11
C GLY A 167 -0.75 -12.44 -1.68
N LYS A 168 -0.79 -11.52 -0.71
CA LYS A 168 -1.21 -11.84 0.66
C LYS A 168 -2.73 -12.07 0.70
N PRO A 169 -3.23 -13.02 1.52
CA PRO A 169 -4.67 -13.20 1.72
C PRO A 169 -5.33 -11.92 2.23
N LEU A 170 -6.58 -11.66 1.82
CA LEU A 170 -7.32 -10.42 2.14
C LEU A 170 -7.38 -10.06 3.64
N PHE A 171 -7.35 -11.07 4.52
CA PHE A 171 -7.44 -10.91 5.97
C PHE A 171 -6.11 -11.12 6.71
N GLU A 172 -5.06 -11.56 6.01
CA GLU A 172 -3.72 -11.82 6.55
C GLU A 172 -2.72 -10.76 6.05
N PHE A 173 -3.12 -9.49 6.15
CA PHE A 173 -2.28 -8.35 5.81
C PHE A 173 -1.55 -7.81 7.06
N ASP A 174 -0.42 -7.14 6.84
CA ASP A 174 0.33 -6.43 7.88
C ASP A 174 -0.44 -5.15 8.29
N ARG A 175 -1.18 -5.27 9.41
CA ARG A 175 -1.94 -4.16 10.01
C ARG A 175 -1.03 -3.02 10.47
N THR A 176 0.18 -3.32 10.91
CA THR A 176 1.14 -2.31 11.38
C THR A 176 1.65 -1.47 10.20
N ARG A 177 1.80 -2.09 9.03
CA ARG A 177 2.13 -1.38 7.78
C ARG A 177 0.98 -0.47 7.32
N VAL A 178 -0.25 -1.00 7.28
CA VAL A 178 -1.45 -0.20 6.96
C VAL A 178 -1.61 0.97 7.92
N LEU A 179 -1.45 0.73 9.23
CA LEU A 179 -1.56 1.78 10.25
C LEU A 179 -0.49 2.87 10.08
N ARG A 180 0.75 2.49 9.78
CA ARG A 180 1.83 3.46 9.51
C ARG A 180 1.53 4.31 8.27
N SER A 181 1.07 3.69 7.18
CA SER A 181 0.64 4.41 5.98
C SER A 181 -0.51 5.37 6.29
N GLY A 182 -1.55 4.87 6.96
CA GLY A 182 -2.70 5.67 7.39
C GLY A 182 -2.33 6.84 8.29
N LEU A 183 -1.37 6.66 9.21
CA LEU A 183 -0.87 7.73 10.06
C LEU A 183 -0.14 8.82 9.26
N VAL A 184 0.64 8.44 8.25
CA VAL A 184 1.28 9.39 7.32
C VAL A 184 0.23 10.19 6.55
N GLY A 185 -0.78 9.51 5.99
CA GLY A 185 -1.91 10.17 5.31
C GLY A 185 -2.67 11.13 6.23
N PHE A 186 -2.98 10.68 7.45
CA PHE A 186 -3.76 11.44 8.41
C PHE A 186 -3.01 12.66 8.94
N THR A 187 -1.77 12.47 9.40
CA THR A 187 -1.04 13.53 10.09
C THR A 187 -0.34 14.48 9.12
N LEU A 188 0.27 13.95 8.06
CA LEU A 188 1.09 14.74 7.15
C LEU A 188 0.31 15.14 5.92
N HIS A 189 -0.14 14.18 5.10
CA HIS A 189 -0.70 14.50 3.79
C HIS A 189 -1.91 15.41 3.90
N GLY A 190 -2.89 15.04 4.73
CA GLY A 190 -4.12 15.81 4.85
C GLY A 190 -3.93 17.22 5.40
N SER A 191 -3.04 17.40 6.38
CA SER A 191 -2.80 18.70 7.02
C SER A 191 -1.87 19.59 6.17
N PHE A 192 -0.75 19.05 5.67
CA PHE A 192 0.21 19.81 4.86
C PHE A 192 -0.42 20.23 3.53
N SER A 193 -1.13 19.33 2.84
CA SER A 193 -1.76 19.64 1.56
C SER A 193 -2.84 20.72 1.71
N HIS A 194 -3.57 20.75 2.84
CA HIS A 194 -4.53 21.83 3.13
C HIS A 194 -3.87 23.22 3.13
N TYR A 195 -2.79 23.38 3.91
CA TYR A 195 -2.07 24.65 3.98
C TYR A 195 -1.30 24.96 2.71
N TYR A 196 -0.77 23.94 2.04
CA TYR A 196 -0.07 24.07 0.77
C TYR A 196 -0.95 24.68 -0.32
N TYR A 197 -2.20 24.22 -0.47
CA TYR A 197 -3.08 24.80 -1.48
C TYR A 197 -3.42 26.26 -1.19
N GLN A 198 -3.58 26.65 0.07
CA GLN A 198 -3.75 28.06 0.45
C GLN A 198 -2.49 28.88 0.15
N PHE A 199 -1.32 28.34 0.49
CA PHE A 199 -0.04 28.95 0.18
C PHE A 199 0.17 29.12 -1.33
N CYS A 200 -0.20 28.12 -2.12
CA CYS A 200 -0.10 28.16 -3.58
C CYS A 200 -1.01 29.23 -4.18
N GLU A 201 -2.23 29.43 -3.65
CA GLU A 201 -3.10 30.54 -4.06
C GLU A 201 -2.52 31.90 -3.67
N ALA A 202 -1.90 32.02 -2.49
CA ALA A 202 -1.24 33.26 -2.06
C ALA A 202 0.01 33.58 -2.89
N LEU A 203 0.75 32.56 -3.32
CA LEU A 203 1.96 32.70 -4.14
C LEU A 203 1.65 33.11 -5.59
N PHE A 204 0.51 32.64 -6.11
CA PHE A 204 0.07 32.93 -7.47
C PHE A 204 -1.34 33.55 -7.47
N PRO A 205 -1.51 34.81 -7.02
CA PRO A 205 -2.81 35.47 -6.83
C PRO A 205 -3.47 35.95 -8.14
N PHE A 206 -3.04 35.42 -9.29
CA PHE A 206 -3.48 35.85 -10.61
C PHE A 206 -4.52 34.87 -11.18
N GLN A 207 -5.35 35.33 -12.12
CA GLN A 207 -6.40 34.53 -12.78
C GLN A 207 -6.09 34.27 -14.26
N GLU A 208 -4.85 34.48 -14.67
CA GLU A 208 -4.41 34.33 -16.06
C GLU A 208 -4.18 32.87 -16.45
N TRP A 209 -4.25 32.56 -17.75
CA TRP A 209 -4.09 31.20 -18.27
C TRP A 209 -2.74 30.56 -17.89
N TRP A 210 -1.68 31.36 -17.73
CA TRP A 210 -0.34 30.89 -17.40
C TRP A 210 -0.18 30.48 -15.92
N VAL A 211 -1.14 30.85 -15.06
CA VAL A 211 -1.08 30.59 -13.63
C VAL A 211 -1.17 29.09 -13.34
N VAL A 212 -2.05 28.39 -14.04
CA VAL A 212 -2.22 26.94 -13.90
C VAL A 212 -0.92 26.19 -14.21
N PRO A 213 -0.28 26.34 -15.39
CA PRO A 213 0.99 25.68 -15.66
C PRO A 213 2.12 26.14 -14.73
N ALA A 214 2.11 27.39 -14.25
CA ALA A 214 3.09 27.84 -13.24
C ALA A 214 2.90 27.14 -11.88
N LYS A 215 1.66 26.99 -11.41
CA LYS A 215 1.31 26.22 -10.20
C LYS A 215 1.73 24.77 -10.34
N VAL A 216 1.45 24.14 -11.49
CA VAL A 216 1.90 22.76 -11.79
C VAL A 216 3.42 22.67 -11.78
N ALA A 217 4.14 23.60 -12.44
CA ALA A 217 5.59 23.57 -12.46
C ALA A 217 6.19 23.72 -11.05
N PHE A 218 5.64 24.62 -10.23
CA PHE A 218 6.06 24.78 -8.83
C PHE A 218 5.79 23.53 -8.00
N ASP A 219 4.61 22.95 -8.16
CA ASP A 219 4.20 21.73 -7.47
C ASP A 219 5.14 20.56 -7.79
N GLN A 220 5.39 20.35 -9.08
CA GLN A 220 6.19 19.21 -9.56
C GLN A 220 7.68 19.35 -9.30
N THR A 221 8.15 20.54 -8.91
CA THR A 221 9.57 20.81 -8.61
C THR A 221 9.79 20.99 -7.12
N VAL A 222 9.43 22.17 -6.59
CA VAL A 222 9.71 22.56 -5.21
C VAL A 222 8.88 21.73 -4.24
N TRP A 223 7.57 21.66 -4.47
CA TRP A 223 6.68 20.97 -3.53
C TRP A 223 6.92 19.47 -3.52
N SER A 224 7.03 18.82 -4.69
CA SER A 224 7.28 17.38 -4.78
C SER A 224 8.62 16.99 -4.14
N ALA A 225 9.68 17.80 -4.30
CA ALA A 225 10.95 17.58 -3.61
C ALA A 225 10.84 17.66 -2.08
N ILE A 226 10.13 18.68 -1.57
CA ILE A 226 9.88 18.85 -0.13
C ILE A 226 9.05 17.68 0.40
N TRP A 227 7.94 17.37 -0.27
CA TRP A 227 7.01 16.32 0.14
C TRP A 227 7.67 14.94 0.16
N ASN A 228 8.39 14.56 -0.90
CA ASN A 228 9.13 13.30 -0.94
C ASN A 228 10.14 13.20 0.21
N SER A 229 10.86 14.28 0.50
CA SER A 229 11.84 14.31 1.60
C SER A 229 11.16 14.13 2.97
N ILE A 230 10.04 14.80 3.21
CA ILE A 230 9.23 14.65 4.43
C ILE A 230 8.71 13.21 4.56
N TYR A 231 8.12 12.69 3.48
CA TYR A 231 7.53 11.35 3.45
C TYR A 231 8.55 10.28 3.85
N PHE A 232 9.70 10.21 3.17
CA PHE A 232 10.72 9.21 3.48
C PHE A 232 11.34 9.40 4.86
N THR A 233 11.53 10.65 5.30
CA THR A 233 12.02 10.93 6.65
C THR A 233 11.08 10.36 7.70
N VAL A 234 9.79 10.67 7.61
CA VAL A 234 8.81 10.22 8.61
C VAL A 234 8.55 8.74 8.50
N LEU A 235 8.49 8.18 7.29
CA LEU A 235 8.34 6.74 7.11
C LEU A 235 9.51 5.98 7.74
N GLY A 236 10.74 6.47 7.56
CA GLY A 236 11.93 5.88 8.18
C GLY A 236 11.92 5.98 9.72
N LEU A 237 11.47 7.11 10.26
CA LEU A 237 11.26 7.28 11.71
C LEU A 237 10.20 6.30 12.24
N LEU A 238 9.08 6.12 11.54
CA LEU A 238 8.02 5.16 11.88
C LEU A 238 8.45 3.70 11.71
N ARG A 239 9.55 3.46 10.97
CA ARG A 239 10.23 2.16 10.86
C ARG A 239 11.34 1.96 11.88
N PHE A 240 11.59 2.94 12.76
CA PHE A 240 12.69 2.94 13.72
C PHE A 240 14.08 2.77 13.08
N GLN A 241 14.27 3.30 11.86
CA GLN A 241 15.57 3.30 11.19
C GLN A 241 16.52 4.35 11.78
N SER A 242 17.84 4.15 11.61
CA SER A 242 18.81 5.16 12.03
C SER A 242 18.78 6.39 11.10
N PRO A 243 19.16 7.60 11.57
CA PRO A 243 19.22 8.78 10.71
C PRO A 243 20.12 8.60 9.47
N ALA A 244 21.17 7.79 9.57
CA ALA A 244 22.07 7.48 8.46
C ALA A 244 21.36 6.65 7.38
N ASP A 245 20.56 5.65 7.79
CA ASP A 245 19.79 4.80 6.87
C ASP A 245 18.70 5.61 6.17
N ILE A 246 17.99 6.47 6.91
CA ILE A 246 16.97 7.38 6.35
C ILE A 246 17.59 8.28 5.29
N PHE A 247 18.75 8.89 5.58
CA PHE A 247 19.43 9.77 4.64
C PHE A 247 19.92 9.02 3.39
N SER A 248 20.40 7.80 3.56
CA SER A 248 20.77 6.91 2.46
C SER A 248 19.55 6.53 1.60
N GLU A 249 18.41 6.23 2.24
CA GLU A 249 17.16 5.92 1.55
C GLU A 249 16.68 7.14 0.75
N ILE A 250 16.67 8.34 1.33
CA ILE A 250 16.33 9.58 0.62
C ILE A 250 17.25 9.76 -0.59
N LYS A 251 18.59 9.70 -0.42
CA LYS A 251 19.52 9.87 -1.55
C LYS A 251 19.27 8.88 -2.69
N THR A 252 18.97 7.63 -2.37
CA THR A 252 18.78 6.57 -3.37
C THR A 252 17.39 6.60 -4.01
N THR A 253 16.38 7.11 -3.32
CA THR A 253 14.98 7.09 -3.79
C THR A 253 14.48 8.43 -4.33
N PHE A 254 15.12 9.56 -3.97
CA PHE A 254 14.65 10.90 -4.29
C PHE A 254 14.40 11.10 -5.80
N TRP A 255 15.40 10.85 -6.64
CA TRP A 255 15.28 11.01 -8.09
C TRP A 255 14.36 9.98 -8.75
N PRO A 256 14.47 8.67 -8.44
CA PRO A 256 13.50 7.68 -8.92
C PRO A 256 12.05 8.06 -8.60
N MET A 257 11.79 8.53 -7.37
CA MET A 257 10.43 8.88 -6.95
C MET A 257 9.93 10.15 -7.62
N LEU A 258 10.77 11.18 -7.74
CA LEU A 258 10.41 12.42 -8.42
C LEU A 258 10.08 12.18 -9.90
N THR A 259 10.92 11.42 -10.60
CA THR A 259 10.71 11.09 -12.01
C THR A 259 9.52 10.15 -12.24
N ALA A 260 9.24 9.23 -11.31
CA ALA A 260 8.01 8.45 -11.32
C ALA A 260 6.79 9.35 -11.13
N GLY A 261 6.87 10.31 -10.21
CA GLY A 261 5.81 11.28 -9.95
C GLY A 261 5.48 12.12 -11.17
N TRP A 262 6.48 12.57 -11.92
CA TRP A 262 6.29 13.34 -13.16
C TRP A 262 5.53 12.60 -14.27
N LYS A 263 5.39 11.26 -14.19
CA LYS A 263 4.57 10.50 -15.15
C LYS A 263 3.07 10.58 -14.84
N LEU A 264 2.70 10.87 -13.60
CA LEU A 264 1.32 10.83 -13.11
C LEU A 264 0.81 12.25 -12.79
N TRP A 265 1.57 12.96 -11.96
CA TRP A 265 1.12 14.15 -11.27
C TRP A 265 0.94 15.39 -12.14
N PRO A 266 1.74 15.67 -13.20
CA PRO A 266 1.53 16.88 -14.01
C PRO A 266 0.14 16.95 -14.65
N LEU A 267 -0.37 15.80 -15.14
CA LEU A 267 -1.72 15.73 -15.71
C LEU A 267 -2.80 15.86 -14.63
N ALA A 268 -2.62 15.18 -13.50
CA ALA A 268 -3.54 15.30 -12.37
C ALA A 268 -3.63 16.74 -11.85
N HIS A 269 -2.49 17.44 -11.71
CA HIS A 269 -2.44 18.80 -11.22
C HIS A 269 -2.91 19.84 -12.24
N LEU A 270 -2.84 19.56 -13.54
CA LEU A 270 -3.49 20.40 -14.54
C LEU A 270 -5.00 20.47 -14.28
N VAL A 271 -5.62 19.34 -13.94
CA VAL A 271 -7.04 19.29 -13.52
C VAL A 271 -7.23 19.94 -12.16
N THR A 272 -6.37 19.62 -11.17
CA THR A 272 -6.44 20.16 -9.80
C THR A 272 -6.46 21.69 -9.79
N TYR A 273 -5.53 22.33 -10.51
CA TYR A 273 -5.39 23.78 -10.51
C TYR A 273 -6.27 24.47 -11.56
N GLY A 274 -6.63 23.77 -12.64
CA GLY A 274 -7.43 24.34 -13.72
C GLY A 274 -8.94 24.28 -13.49
N VAL A 275 -9.45 23.24 -12.83
CA VAL A 275 -10.90 22.96 -12.74
C VAL A 275 -11.39 22.86 -11.31
N ILE A 276 -10.59 22.32 -10.40
CA ILE A 276 -11.08 21.98 -9.06
C ILE A 276 -11.01 23.20 -8.11
N PRO A 277 -12.13 23.56 -7.43
CA PRO A 277 -12.14 24.61 -6.41
C PRO A 277 -11.17 24.31 -5.27
N VAL A 278 -10.54 25.35 -4.69
CA VAL A 278 -9.43 25.17 -3.72
C VAL A 278 -9.79 24.26 -2.55
N ASP A 279 -11.01 24.34 -2.06
CA ASP A 279 -11.48 23.54 -0.94
C ASP A 279 -11.56 22.04 -1.27
N GLN A 280 -11.85 21.73 -2.53
CA GLN A 280 -12.09 20.39 -3.07
C GLN A 280 -10.84 19.72 -3.67
N ARG A 281 -9.76 20.48 -3.88
CA ARG A 281 -8.54 19.98 -4.51
C ARG A 281 -7.93 18.78 -3.83
N LEU A 282 -7.93 18.77 -2.49
CA LEU A 282 -7.37 17.65 -1.76
C LEU A 282 -8.20 16.38 -1.90
N LEU A 283 -9.53 16.47 -1.93
CA LEU A 283 -10.38 15.29 -2.19
C LEU A 283 -10.11 14.72 -3.58
N TRP A 284 -9.99 15.57 -4.59
CA TRP A 284 -9.60 15.16 -5.94
C TRP A 284 -8.22 14.50 -5.96
N VAL A 285 -7.23 15.11 -5.32
CA VAL A 285 -5.86 14.57 -5.26
C VAL A 285 -5.84 13.26 -4.49
N ASP A 286 -6.58 13.12 -3.39
CA ASP A 286 -6.74 11.89 -2.62
C ASP A 286 -7.26 10.72 -3.50
N CYS A 287 -8.13 10.97 -4.48
CA CYS A 287 -8.57 9.93 -5.41
C CYS A 287 -7.41 9.38 -6.27
N ILE A 288 -6.52 10.25 -6.74
CA ILE A 288 -5.33 9.86 -7.51
C ILE A 288 -4.25 9.28 -6.59
N GLU A 289 -4.14 9.83 -5.40
CA GLU A 289 -3.20 9.43 -4.35
C GLU A 289 -3.42 7.98 -3.94
N LEU A 290 -4.65 7.47 -3.97
CA LEU A 290 -4.91 6.05 -3.74
C LEU A 290 -4.09 5.13 -4.67
N ILE A 291 -4.01 5.50 -5.95
CA ILE A 291 -3.21 4.78 -6.96
C ILE A 291 -1.72 4.95 -6.63
N TRP A 292 -1.30 6.17 -6.33
CA TRP A 292 0.09 6.49 -6.02
C TRP A 292 0.60 5.74 -4.78
N VAL A 293 -0.15 5.76 -3.67
CA VAL A 293 0.17 5.05 -2.43
C VAL A 293 0.24 3.55 -2.66
N THR A 294 -0.63 2.99 -3.51
CA THR A 294 -0.57 1.58 -3.88
C THR A 294 0.78 1.24 -4.55
N ILE A 295 1.21 2.06 -5.52
CA ILE A 295 2.51 1.90 -6.20
C ILE A 295 3.67 2.05 -5.21
N LEU A 296 3.63 3.11 -4.40
CA LEU A 296 4.67 3.46 -3.44
C LEU A 296 4.86 2.38 -2.38
N SER A 297 3.76 1.85 -1.86
CA SER A 297 3.74 0.80 -0.85
C SER A 297 4.34 -0.49 -1.41
N THR A 298 3.97 -0.86 -2.64
CA THR A 298 4.53 -2.03 -3.34
C THR A 298 6.06 -1.88 -3.50
N TYR A 299 6.51 -0.75 -4.05
CA TYR A 299 7.93 -0.50 -4.31
C TYR A 299 8.77 -0.44 -3.03
N SER A 300 8.26 0.23 -1.99
CA SER A 300 8.96 0.36 -0.72
C SER A 300 9.16 -1.00 -0.03
N ASN A 301 8.17 -1.89 -0.13
CA ASN A 301 8.25 -3.22 0.48
C ASN A 301 9.19 -4.15 -0.28
N GLU A 302 9.19 -4.14 -1.62
CA GLU A 302 10.13 -4.91 -2.44
C GLU A 302 11.60 -4.59 -2.08
N LYS A 303 11.91 -3.30 -1.83
CA LYS A 303 13.26 -2.87 -1.44
C LYS A 303 13.66 -3.39 -0.07
N VAL A 304 12.74 -3.36 0.91
CA VAL A 304 13.00 -3.86 2.27
C VAL A 304 13.23 -5.37 2.25
N GLU A 305 12.43 -6.12 1.48
CA GLU A 305 12.59 -7.57 1.33
C GLU A 305 13.91 -7.94 0.64
N ALA A 306 14.31 -7.20 -0.39
CA ALA A 306 15.60 -7.40 -1.07
C ALA A 306 16.78 -7.21 -0.11
N GLN A 307 16.78 -6.13 0.69
CA GLN A 307 17.83 -5.85 1.67
C GLN A 307 17.91 -6.92 2.77
N ALA A 308 16.76 -7.37 3.29
CA ALA A 308 16.72 -8.44 4.29
C ALA A 308 17.28 -9.76 3.75
N SER A 309 17.04 -10.05 2.47
CA SER A 309 17.57 -11.25 1.81
C SER A 309 19.08 -11.20 1.59
N GLU A 310 19.64 -10.02 1.29
CA GLU A 310 21.09 -9.82 1.14
C GLU A 310 21.82 -10.02 2.47
N ILE A 311 21.31 -9.43 3.56
CA ILE A 311 21.87 -9.59 4.92
C ILE A 311 21.84 -11.07 5.36
N THR A 312 20.75 -11.77 5.06
CA THR A 312 20.64 -13.20 5.41
C THR A 312 21.65 -14.04 4.64
N ASN A 313 21.91 -13.71 3.37
CA ASN A 313 22.87 -14.45 2.55
C ASN A 313 24.32 -14.14 2.94
N SER A 314 24.66 -12.89 3.29
CA SER A 314 26.01 -12.53 3.75
C SER A 314 26.39 -13.24 5.04
N ASN A 315 25.46 -13.28 6.01
CA ASN A 315 25.71 -13.97 7.28
C ASN A 315 25.86 -15.48 7.11
N SER A 316 25.21 -16.07 6.09
CA SER A 316 25.37 -17.51 5.78
C SER A 316 26.63 -17.86 5.00
N SER A 317 27.37 -16.86 4.50
CA SER A 317 28.64 -17.06 3.79
C SER A 317 29.88 -16.79 4.66
N GLU A 318 29.69 -16.25 5.86
CA GLU A 318 30.76 -16.04 6.86
C GLU A 318 30.84 -17.19 7.89
N ASP A 319 29.86 -18.10 7.90
CA ASP A 319 29.83 -19.36 8.67
C ASP A 319 30.23 -20.56 7.81
#